data_AF-A0A7G6VRU2-F1
#
_entry.id   AF-A0A7G6VRU2-F1
#
_cell.length_a   1.000
_cell.length_b   1.000
_cell.length_c   1.000
_cell.angle_alpha   90.00
_cell.angle_beta   90.00
_cell.angle_gamma   90.00
#
_symmetry.space_group_name_H-M   'P 1'
#
loop_
_entity.id
_entity.type
_entity.pdbx_description
1 polymer ?
#
loop_
_entity_poly.entity_id
_entity_poly.type
_entity_poly.pdbx_seq_one_letter_code
_entity_poly.pdbx_strand_id
1 'polypeptide(L)'
;MLAKGKLTRDCSDGAEAYALARDGALTGLSVGYITRKAGRQGDARVLQELELHEASLVPVPMNSKARLITVKSIASIRDLEELLRAGGLSGRKSRAAANAAWPTINNDNPTTDDELAAILSGSLSRIHTI
;
A
#
# COMPACT_ATOMS: atom_id res chain seq x y z
N MET A 1 0.07 15.37 3.76
CA MET A 1 0.06 14.23 4.72
C MET A 1 -0.01 14.81 6.12
N LEU A 2 -0.93 14.36 6.99
CA LEU A 2 -1.17 14.96 8.31
C LEU A 2 -0.42 14.27 9.47
N ALA A 3 0.03 13.02 9.27
CA ALA A 3 0.83 12.25 10.21
C ALA A 3 1.62 11.16 9.47
N LYS A 4 2.70 10.65 10.09
CA LYS A 4 3.49 9.52 9.61
C LYS A 4 3.87 8.62 10.78
N GLY A 5 3.73 7.30 10.59
CA GLY A 5 4.12 6.28 11.55
C GLY A 5 4.99 5.19 10.93
N LYS A 6 5.46 4.25 11.75
CA LYS A 6 6.24 3.07 11.33
C LYS A 6 5.73 1.84 12.06
N LEU A 7 5.50 0.75 11.33
CA LEU A 7 5.30 -0.58 11.91
C LEU A 7 6.67 -1.22 12.19
N THR A 8 6.91 -1.61 13.44
CA THR A 8 8.10 -2.37 13.83
C THR A 8 7.86 -3.85 13.50
N ARG A 9 8.33 -4.32 12.35
CA ARG A 9 8.06 -5.68 11.86
C ARG A 9 8.90 -6.78 12.51
N ASP A 10 9.89 -6.41 13.33
CA ASP A 10 10.76 -7.36 14.02
C ASP A 10 10.12 -7.90 15.32
N CYS A 11 9.02 -7.29 15.79
CA CYS A 11 8.21 -7.84 16.88
C CYS A 11 7.04 -8.67 16.33
N SER A 12 6.56 -9.63 17.12
CA SER A 12 5.43 -10.50 16.77
C SER A 12 4.23 -9.71 16.28
N ASP A 13 3.83 -8.71 17.04
CA ASP A 13 2.59 -7.98 16.84
C ASP A 13 2.64 -7.13 15.57
N GLY A 14 3.80 -6.52 15.29
CA GLY A 14 3.99 -5.72 14.07
C GLY A 14 4.10 -6.60 12.82
N ALA A 15 4.70 -7.78 12.93
CA ALA A 15 4.74 -8.77 11.84
C ALA A 15 3.34 -9.32 11.54
N GLU A 16 2.59 -9.69 12.57
CA GLU A 16 1.22 -10.19 12.46
C GLU A 16 0.29 -9.13 11.86
N ALA A 17 0.29 -7.91 12.39
CA ALA A 17 -0.53 -6.82 11.88
C ALA A 17 -0.24 -6.52 10.40
N TYR A 18 1.04 -6.57 9.99
CA TYR A 18 1.40 -6.41 8.58
C TYR A 18 0.87 -7.56 7.71
N ALA A 19 0.99 -8.81 8.18
CA ALA A 19 0.49 -9.97 7.46
C ALA A 19 -1.04 -9.92 7.30
N LEU A 20 -1.76 -9.63 8.38
CA LEU A 20 -3.22 -9.51 8.36
C LEU A 20 -3.71 -8.34 7.50
N ALA A 21 -2.99 -7.21 7.48
CA ALA A 21 -3.30 -6.10 6.59
C ALA A 21 -3.06 -6.48 5.12
N ARG A 22 -1.98 -7.22 4.82
CA ARG A 22 -1.67 -7.69 3.48
C ARG A 22 -2.70 -8.68 2.95
N ASP A 23 -3.17 -9.59 3.80
CA ASP A 23 -4.18 -10.60 3.45
C ASP A 23 -5.62 -10.02 3.44
N GLY A 24 -5.78 -8.73 3.77
CA GLY A 24 -7.07 -8.04 3.74
C GLY A 24 -7.96 -8.27 4.95
N ALA A 25 -7.45 -8.91 6.02
CA ALA A 25 -8.16 -9.07 7.27
C ALA A 25 -8.25 -7.75 8.05
N LEU A 26 -7.19 -6.93 8.02
CA LEU A 26 -7.22 -5.57 8.57
C LEU A 26 -7.40 -4.56 7.43
N THR A 27 -8.53 -3.87 7.42
CA THR A 27 -8.98 -3.05 6.27
C THR A 27 -9.10 -1.56 6.57
N GLY A 28 -8.87 -1.14 7.81
CA GLY A 28 -9.02 0.24 8.21
C GLY A 28 -8.20 0.64 9.42
N LEU A 29 -8.45 1.87 9.89
CA LEU A 29 -7.77 2.47 11.02
C LEU A 29 -8.77 2.88 12.11
N SER A 30 -8.41 2.59 13.36
CA SER A 30 -8.95 3.25 14.54
C SER A 30 -7.98 4.34 14.97
N VAL A 31 -8.49 5.47 15.45
CA VAL A 31 -7.68 6.64 15.80
C VAL A 31 -8.07 7.12 17.19
N GLY A 32 -7.17 6.96 18.15
CA GLY A 32 -7.28 7.49 19.50
C GLY A 32 -6.72 8.90 19.58
N TYR A 33 -7.50 9.83 20.14
CA TYR A 33 -7.11 11.23 20.30
C TYR A 33 -7.79 11.86 21.51
N ILE A 34 -7.18 12.91 22.06
CA ILE A 34 -7.81 13.80 23.04
C ILE A 34 -8.33 15.03 22.32
N THR A 35 -9.60 15.33 22.50
CA THR A 35 -10.20 16.55 21.93
C THR A 35 -9.85 17.75 22.81
N ARG A 36 -9.25 18.78 22.23
CA ARG A 36 -8.97 20.06 22.92
C ARG A 36 -10.08 21.06 22.68
N LYS A 37 -10.58 21.14 21.44
CA LYS A 37 -11.68 22.01 21.05
C LYS A 37 -12.58 21.32 20.03
N ALA A 38 -13.88 21.36 20.27
CA ALA A 38 -14.88 20.84 19.35
C ALA A 38 -16.06 21.80 19.24
N GLY A 39 -16.71 21.77 18.08
CA GLY A 39 -17.95 22.45 17.80
C GLY A 39 -19.01 21.50 17.28
N ARG A 40 -20.13 22.09 16.86
CA ARG A 40 -21.23 21.41 16.18
C ARG A 40 -21.47 22.08 14.85
N GLN A 41 -21.74 21.28 13.82
CA GLN A 41 -22.21 21.75 12.53
C GLN A 41 -23.41 20.89 12.14
N GLY A 42 -24.62 21.45 12.34
CA GLY A 42 -25.85 20.67 12.36
C GLY A 42 -25.77 19.51 13.38
N ASP A 43 -26.04 18.30 12.92
CA ASP A 43 -26.01 17.09 13.74
C ASP A 43 -24.61 16.45 13.87
N ALA A 44 -23.61 16.99 13.18
CA ALA A 44 -22.24 16.50 13.22
C ALA A 44 -21.42 17.20 14.32
N ARG A 45 -20.58 16.41 15.01
CA ARG A 45 -19.52 16.94 15.88
C ARG A 45 -18.30 17.26 15.03
N VAL A 46 -17.82 18.49 15.12
CA VAL A 46 -16.63 18.94 14.39
C VAL A 46 -15.48 19.08 15.37
N LEU A 47 -14.40 18.34 15.14
CA LEU A 47 -13.18 18.43 15.93
C LEU A 47 -12.33 19.56 15.35
N GLN A 48 -12.16 20.65 16.09
CA GLN A 48 -11.42 21.82 15.64
C GLN A 48 -9.94 21.71 16.03
N GLU A 49 -9.69 21.27 17.26
CA GLU A 49 -8.35 21.05 17.79
C GLU A 49 -8.35 19.73 18.59
N LEU A 50 -7.36 18.88 18.31
CA LEU A 50 -7.17 17.61 18.98
C LEU A 50 -5.69 17.28 19.06
N GLU A 51 -5.36 16.38 19.98
CA GLU A 51 -4.05 15.77 20.10
C GLU A 51 -4.17 14.30 19.69
N LEU A 52 -3.44 13.92 18.64
CA LEU A 52 -3.41 12.54 18.14
C LEU A 52 -2.52 11.69 19.05
N HIS A 53 -3.06 10.59 19.57
CA HIS A 53 -2.33 9.70 20.47
C HIS A 53 -1.86 8.44 19.74
N GLU A 54 -2.78 7.78 19.03
CA GLU A 54 -2.49 6.50 18.38
C GLU A 54 -3.30 6.32 17.09
N ALA A 55 -2.80 5.44 16.23
CA ALA A 55 -3.56 4.89 15.14
C ALA A 55 -3.27 3.38 15.05
N SER A 56 -4.32 2.58 15.08
CA SER A 56 -4.25 1.11 15.10
C SER A 56 -4.95 0.53 13.87
N LEU A 57 -4.38 -0.54 13.30
CA LEU A 57 -5.01 -1.28 12.21
C LEU A 57 -6.19 -2.09 12.77
N VAL A 58 -7.34 -2.01 12.10
CA VAL A 58 -8.58 -2.70 12.52
C VAL A 58 -9.30 -3.33 11.34
N PRO A 59 -10.04 -4.43 11.56
CA PRO A 59 -10.85 -5.05 10.51
C PRO A 59 -12.08 -4.21 10.15
N VAL A 60 -12.68 -3.52 11.13
CA VAL A 60 -13.89 -2.71 10.97
C VAL A 60 -13.70 -1.35 11.63
N PRO A 61 -13.41 -0.27 10.87
CA PRO A 61 -13.25 1.05 11.45
C PRO A 61 -14.61 1.75 11.62
N MET A 62 -14.73 2.55 12.69
CA MET A 62 -15.95 3.30 12.99
C MET A 62 -16.23 4.41 11.97
N ASN A 63 -15.17 5.00 11.39
CA ASN A 63 -15.28 5.92 10.27
C ASN A 63 -15.16 5.16 8.95
N SER A 64 -16.19 5.20 8.11
CA SER A 64 -16.21 4.53 6.81
C SER A 64 -15.12 5.01 5.84
N LYS A 65 -14.58 6.22 6.05
CA LYS A 65 -13.49 6.80 5.25
C LYS A 65 -12.09 6.40 5.76
N ALA A 66 -11.97 5.84 6.96
CA ALA A 66 -10.68 5.42 7.53
C ALA A 66 -10.27 4.03 7.02
N ARG A 67 -10.12 3.90 5.69
CA ARG A 67 -9.77 2.63 5.02
C ARG A 67 -8.29 2.57 4.69
N LEU A 68 -7.74 1.36 4.77
CA LEU A 68 -6.41 1.02 4.30
C LEU A 68 -6.45 0.97 2.76
N ILE A 69 -5.72 1.88 2.11
CA ILE A 69 -5.75 2.00 0.63
C ILE A 69 -4.75 1.05 -0.02
N THR A 70 -3.57 0.90 0.58
CA THR A 70 -2.50 0.11 -0.01
C THR A 70 -1.58 -0.44 1.07
N VAL A 71 -1.24 -1.73 0.98
CA VAL A 71 -0.13 -2.33 1.70
C VAL A 71 0.96 -2.60 0.69
N LYS A 72 2.09 -1.91 0.82
CA LYS A 72 3.24 -2.17 -0.05
C LYS A 72 3.75 -3.58 0.28
N SER A 73 3.48 -4.53 -0.62
CA SER A 73 3.79 -5.95 -0.48
C SER A 73 5.09 -6.34 -1.18
N ILE A 74 5.58 -5.50 -2.10
CA ILE A 74 6.80 -5.74 -2.86
C ILE A 74 7.84 -4.74 -2.35
N ALA A 75 8.69 -5.19 -1.42
CA ALA A 75 9.73 -4.35 -0.81
C ALA A 75 11.10 -4.60 -1.46
N SER A 76 11.24 -5.68 -2.22
CA SER A 76 12.44 -5.99 -2.98
C SER A 76 12.13 -6.58 -4.35
N ILE A 77 13.11 -6.48 -5.25
CA ILE A 77 13.10 -7.15 -6.56
C ILE A 77 12.92 -8.67 -6.44
N ARG A 78 13.35 -9.24 -5.30
CA ARG A 78 13.23 -10.66 -5.00
C ARG A 78 11.80 -11.03 -4.62
N ASP A 79 11.10 -10.17 -3.89
CA ASP A 79 9.68 -10.34 -3.57
C ASP A 79 8.86 -10.36 -4.86
N LEU A 80 9.21 -9.49 -5.82
CA LEU A 80 8.59 -9.47 -7.15
C LEU A 80 8.90 -10.74 -7.94
N GLU A 81 10.15 -11.21 -7.93
CA GLU A 81 10.55 -12.47 -8.58
C GLU A 81 9.78 -13.66 -8.00
N GLU A 82 9.64 -13.74 -6.67
CA GLU A 82 8.90 -14.79 -5.97
C GLU A 82 7.41 -14.75 -6.31
N LEU A 83 6.80 -13.56 -6.37
CA LEU A 83 5.40 -13.38 -6.77
C LEU A 83 5.17 -13.83 -8.23
N LEU A 84 6.06 -13.45 -9.15
CA LEU A 84 5.98 -13.85 -10.56
C LEU A 84 6.15 -15.36 -10.72
N ARG A 85 7.02 -15.98 -9.91
CA ARG A 85 7.20 -17.44 -9.89
C ARG A 85 5.96 -18.15 -9.35
N ALA A 86 5.36 -17.65 -8.27
CA ALA A 86 4.08 -18.16 -7.75
C ALA A 86 2.95 -18.05 -8.78
N GLY A 87 2.98 -17.01 -9.63
CA GLY A 87 2.09 -16.84 -10.78
C GLY A 87 2.37 -17.77 -11.97
N GLY A 88 3.33 -18.70 -11.86
CA GLY A 88 3.58 -19.73 -12.86
C GLY A 88 4.71 -19.43 -13.86
N LEU A 89 5.45 -18.32 -13.70
CA LEU A 89 6.63 -18.08 -14.53
C LEU A 89 7.80 -18.97 -14.10
N SER A 90 8.58 -19.45 -15.07
CA SER A 90 9.80 -20.19 -14.80
C SER A 90 10.87 -19.27 -14.19
N GLY A 91 11.76 -19.80 -13.36
CA GLY A 91 12.71 -18.97 -12.59
C GLY A 91 13.54 -17.98 -13.43
N ARG A 92 13.96 -18.36 -14.64
CA ARG A 92 14.66 -17.43 -15.55
C ARG A 92 13.76 -16.30 -16.04
N LYS A 93 12.50 -16.61 -16.38
CA LYS A 93 11.50 -15.63 -16.84
C LYS A 93 11.07 -14.70 -15.70
N SER A 94 10.83 -15.23 -14.50
CA SER A 94 10.49 -14.43 -13.31
C SER A 94 11.61 -13.44 -12.98
N ARG A 95 12.87 -13.87 -13.00
CA ARG A 95 14.02 -12.98 -12.73
C ARG A 95 14.14 -11.88 -13.77
N ALA A 96 14.01 -12.22 -15.07
CA ALA A 96 14.07 -11.24 -16.14
C ALA A 96 12.93 -10.22 -16.05
N ALA A 97 11.70 -10.68 -15.79
CA ALA A 97 10.54 -9.83 -15.62
C ALA A 97 10.62 -8.94 -14.37
N ALA A 98 11.07 -9.47 -13.23
CA ALA A 98 11.28 -8.68 -12.02
C ALA A 98 12.33 -7.59 -12.23
N ASN A 99 13.45 -7.91 -12.89
CA ASN A 99 14.50 -6.94 -13.22
C ASN A 99 14.01 -5.81 -14.15
N ALA A 100 13.14 -6.12 -15.10
CA ALA A 100 12.58 -5.14 -16.01
C ALA A 100 11.50 -4.26 -15.35
N ALA A 101 10.64 -4.85 -14.52
CA ALA A 101 9.49 -4.17 -13.93
C ALA A 101 9.84 -3.39 -12.64
N TRP A 102 10.82 -3.86 -11.85
CA TRP A 102 11.18 -3.26 -10.56
C TRP A 102 11.58 -1.79 -10.66
N PRO A 103 12.42 -1.34 -11.62
CA PRO A 103 12.74 0.07 -11.78
C PRO A 103 11.51 0.93 -12.12
N THR A 104 10.55 0.40 -12.87
CA THR A 104 9.32 1.12 -13.26
C THR A 104 8.34 1.24 -12.09
N ILE A 105 8.19 0.17 -11.31
CA ILE A 105 7.27 0.12 -10.16
C ILE A 105 7.82 0.92 -8.97
N ASN A 106 9.14 0.95 -8.79
CA ASN A 106 9.79 1.57 -7.63
C ASN A 106 10.26 3.02 -7.86
N ASN A 107 10.02 3.59 -9.06
CA ASN A 107 10.29 5.01 -9.28
C ASN A 107 9.08 5.82 -8.77
N ASP A 108 9.26 6.56 -7.66
CA ASP A 108 8.22 7.40 -7.03
C ASP A 108 7.87 8.68 -7.85
N ASN A 109 8.23 8.73 -9.14
CA ASN A 109 7.92 9.88 -10.01
C ASN A 109 6.60 9.59 -10.75
N PRO A 110 5.56 10.45 -10.67
CA PRO A 110 4.29 10.20 -11.35
C PRO A 110 4.48 10.46 -12.85
N THR A 111 5.05 9.50 -13.56
CA THR A 111 5.05 9.53 -15.03
C THR A 111 3.65 9.19 -15.50
N THR A 112 3.00 10.20 -16.07
CA THR A 112 1.65 10.21 -16.64
C THR A 112 1.34 8.91 -17.37
N ASP A 113 0.13 8.38 -17.20
CA ASP A 113 -0.35 7.10 -17.74
C ASP A 113 -0.01 6.89 -19.25
N ASP A 114 0.16 7.98 -20.00
CA ASP A 114 0.61 8.02 -21.39
C ASP A 114 2.02 7.42 -21.61
N GLU A 115 2.97 7.65 -20.71
CA GLU A 115 4.32 7.08 -20.81
C GLU A 115 4.34 5.58 -20.48
N LEU A 116 3.52 5.15 -19.51
CA LEU A 116 3.36 3.73 -19.20
C LEU A 116 2.70 2.97 -20.36
N ALA A 117 1.68 3.56 -21.00
CA ALA A 117 1.06 3.00 -22.20
C ALA A 117 2.04 2.87 -23.38
N ALA A 118 2.94 3.85 -23.55
CA ALA A 118 3.99 3.80 -24.57
C ALA A 118 5.04 2.70 -24.29
N ILE A 119 5.44 2.52 -23.03
CA ILE A 119 6.42 1.49 -22.63
C ILE A 119 5.82 0.08 -22.74
N LEU A 120 4.56 -0.09 -22.34
CA LEU A 120 3.83 -1.37 -22.44
C LEU A 120 3.58 -1.76 -23.89
N SER A 121 3.11 -0.84 -24.74
CA SER A 121 2.89 -1.10 -26.17
C SER A 121 4.21 -1.43 -26.90
N GLY A 122 5.30 -0.71 -26.60
CA GLY A 122 6.63 -1.02 -27.13
C GLY A 122 7.19 -2.38 -26.67
N SER A 123 6.73 -2.88 -25.53
CA SER A 123 7.15 -4.19 -25.01
C SER A 123 6.28 -5.34 -25.53
N LEU A 124 4.98 -5.10 -25.75
CA LEU A 124 4.05 -6.05 -26.37
C LEU A 124 4.35 -6.28 -27.86
N SER A 125 4.77 -5.24 -28.60
CA SER A 125 5.17 -5.38 -30.00
C SER A 125 6.42 -6.26 -30.18
N ARG A 126 7.30 -6.30 -29.19
CA ARG A 126 8.48 -7.19 -29.18
C ARG A 126 8.15 -8.65 -28.89
N ILE A 127 6.96 -8.93 -28.33
CA ILE A 127 6.49 -10.28 -28.04
C ILE A 127 5.70 -10.85 -29.22
N HIS A 128 5.11 -10.01 -30.08
CA HIS A 128 4.25 -10.47 -31.18
C HIS A 128 4.99 -10.80 -32.49
N THR A 129 6.32 -10.65 -32.55
CA THR A 129 7.14 -11.01 -33.73
C THR A 129 7.83 -12.37 -33.56
N ILE A 130 7.18 -13.34 -32.93
CA ILE A 130 7.54 -14.77 -32.99
C ILE A 130 6.31 -15.54 -33.45
#